data_AF-A0A894K7H8-F1
#
_entry.id   AF-A0A894K7H8-F1
#
_cell.length_a   1.000
_cell.length_b   1.000
_cell.length_c   1.000
_cell.angle_alpha   90.00
_cell.angle_beta   90.00
_cell.angle_gamma   90.00
#
_symmetry.space_group_name_H-M   'P 1'
#
loop_
_entity.id
_entity.type
_entity.pdbx_description
1 polymer ?
#
loop_
_entity_poly.entity_id
_entity_poly.type
_entity_poly.pdbx_seq_one_letter_code
_entity_poly.pdbx_strand_id
1 'polypeptide(L)'
;SPGSIVFGHKRVGQGGKSFSCYKFRSMVPNAQEALEQYLKDNPAAREEWEPDFNFKYDPRVTRIGKFLRKTSLDELPQLWNVLVGDMSLVGPRPIVRDEIVKYGDYINDFYLVPPGITGVWQVSGRSDTTYEERVLMDSWYVHNWSVWIDIVYLLKTVLAVAKSKGAY
;
A
#
# COMPACT_ATOMS: atom_id res chain seq x y z
N SER A 1 -3.73 23.91 -0.37
CA SER A 1 -4.94 23.37 0.28
C SER A 1 -4.78 23.41 1.78
N PRO A 2 -5.80 23.84 2.54
CA PRO A 2 -5.77 23.76 3.99
C PRO A 2 -5.78 22.29 4.48
N GLY A 3 -5.12 22.01 5.60
CA GLY A 3 -5.04 20.69 6.24
C GLY A 3 -3.61 20.15 6.42
N SER A 4 -3.44 19.18 7.32
CA SER A 4 -2.12 18.58 7.62
C SER A 4 -1.51 17.92 6.37
N ILE A 5 -0.22 18.19 6.13
CA ILE A 5 0.59 17.63 5.04
C ILE A 5 0.80 16.13 5.24
N VAL A 6 0.92 15.68 6.49
CA VAL A 6 1.07 14.26 6.86
C VAL A 6 -0.27 13.72 7.36
N PHE A 7 -0.65 12.54 6.89
CA PHE A 7 -1.84 11.81 7.30
C PHE A 7 -1.47 10.38 7.70
N GLY A 8 -1.98 9.91 8.84
CA GLY A 8 -1.80 8.54 9.30
C GLY A 8 -3.04 7.70 8.99
N HIS A 9 -2.89 6.69 8.13
CA HIS A 9 -3.96 5.72 7.86
C HIS A 9 -3.83 4.53 8.80
N LYS A 10 -4.94 4.10 9.44
CA LYS A 10 -4.89 2.93 10.31
C LYS A 10 -4.68 1.67 9.50
N ARG A 11 -3.63 0.93 9.84
CA ARG A 11 -3.23 -0.34 9.22
C ARG A 11 -2.96 -1.39 10.29
N VAL A 12 -3.00 -2.64 9.89
CA VAL A 12 -2.64 -3.79 10.72
C VAL A 12 -1.16 -4.10 10.50
N GLY A 13 -0.43 -4.37 11.57
CA GLY A 13 0.98 -4.75 11.56
C GLY A 13 1.24 -6.04 12.36
N GLN A 14 2.49 -6.22 12.78
CA GLN A 14 2.95 -7.43 13.45
C GLN A 14 2.09 -7.77 14.67
N GLY A 15 1.77 -9.05 14.85
CA GLY A 15 0.91 -9.55 15.92
C GLY A 15 -0.52 -9.02 15.87
N GLY A 16 -1.00 -8.56 14.71
CA GLY A 16 -2.36 -8.00 14.53
C GLY A 16 -2.56 -6.60 15.12
N LYS A 17 -1.49 -5.95 15.58
CA LYS A 17 -1.59 -4.62 16.21
C LYS A 17 -1.88 -3.56 15.16
N SER A 18 -2.77 -2.63 15.49
CA SER A 18 -3.08 -1.51 14.60
C SER A 18 -2.13 -0.34 14.83
N PHE A 19 -1.57 0.21 13.76
CA PHE A 19 -0.67 1.37 13.82
C PHE A 19 -1.10 2.45 12.81
N SER A 20 -0.52 3.64 12.94
CA SER A 20 -0.77 4.75 12.02
C SER A 20 0.30 4.75 10.94
N CYS A 21 -0.04 4.24 9.75
CA CYS A 21 0.84 4.25 8.58
C CYS A 21 0.85 5.65 7.96
N TYR A 22 1.96 6.36 8.07
CA TYR A 22 2.07 7.77 7.68
C TYR A 22 2.32 7.94 6.19
N LYS A 23 1.67 8.91 5.58
CA LYS A 23 1.88 9.32 4.18
C LYS A 23 1.68 10.82 4.00
N PHE A 24 2.27 11.38 2.95
CA PHE A 24 1.90 12.73 2.53
C PHE A 24 0.50 12.73 1.92
N ARG A 25 -0.24 13.79 2.20
CA ARG A 25 -1.57 14.01 1.63
C ARG A 25 -1.44 14.25 0.13
N SER A 26 -1.86 13.26 -0.66
CA SER A 26 -1.96 13.37 -2.13
C SER A 26 -3.36 13.73 -2.64
N MET A 27 -4.38 13.61 -1.79
CA MET A 27 -5.78 13.83 -2.15
C MET A 27 -6.36 15.14 -1.58
N VAL A 28 -7.46 15.59 -2.17
CA VAL A 28 -8.27 16.71 -1.66
C VAL A 28 -8.78 16.43 -0.23
N PRO A 29 -9.06 17.47 0.57
CA PRO A 29 -9.83 17.29 1.81
C PRO A 29 -11.12 16.53 1.52
N ASN A 30 -11.58 15.72 2.48
CA ASN A 30 -12.81 14.95 2.38
C ASN A 30 -12.87 13.98 1.19
N ALA A 31 -11.74 13.40 0.82
CA ALA A 31 -11.64 12.43 -0.26
C ALA A 31 -12.58 11.21 -0.11
N GLN A 32 -12.98 10.85 1.11
CA GLN A 32 -13.94 9.78 1.36
C GLN A 32 -15.36 10.20 0.95
N GLU A 33 -15.82 11.36 1.40
CA GLU A 33 -17.12 11.93 0.99
C GLU A 33 -17.16 12.17 -0.53
N ALA A 34 -16.06 12.65 -1.11
CA ALA A 34 -15.93 12.81 -2.55
C ALA A 34 -16.01 11.47 -3.31
N LEU A 35 -15.48 10.38 -2.75
CA LEU A 35 -15.61 9.04 -3.33
C LEU A 35 -17.05 8.54 -3.28
N GLU A 36 -17.69 8.66 -2.13
CA GLU A 36 -19.06 8.21 -1.93
C GLU A 36 -20.02 8.94 -2.87
N GLN A 37 -19.86 10.26 -2.99
CA GLN A 37 -20.62 11.06 -3.94
C GLN A 37 -20.32 10.63 -5.38
N TYR A 38 -19.05 10.44 -5.75
CA TYR A 38 -18.67 10.03 -7.10
C TYR A 38 -19.23 8.65 -7.49
N LEU A 39 -19.17 7.66 -6.59
CA LEU A 39 -19.71 6.31 -6.81
C LEU A 39 -21.24 6.28 -6.81
N LYS A 40 -21.89 7.24 -6.13
CA LYS A 40 -23.34 7.42 -6.19
C LYS A 40 -23.78 8.01 -7.53
N ASP A 41 -23.03 8.98 -8.03
CA ASP A 41 -23.31 9.66 -9.30
C ASP A 41 -22.89 8.82 -10.51
N ASN A 42 -21.94 7.88 -10.34
CA ASN A 42 -21.41 7.02 -11.40
C ASN A 42 -21.43 5.54 -10.97
N PRO A 43 -22.59 4.86 -11.03
CA PRO A 43 -22.70 3.47 -10.59
C PRO A 43 -21.75 2.49 -11.32
N ALA A 44 -21.51 2.72 -12.61
CA ALA A 44 -20.59 1.91 -13.41
C ALA A 44 -19.12 2.00 -12.93
N ALA A 45 -18.74 3.07 -12.22
CA ALA A 45 -17.40 3.20 -11.65
C ALA A 45 -17.15 2.25 -10.47
N ARG A 46 -18.19 1.62 -9.89
CA ARG A 46 -18.01 0.62 -8.83
C ARG A 46 -17.32 -0.64 -9.34
N GLU A 47 -17.60 -1.06 -10.57
CA GLU A 47 -16.98 -2.26 -11.15
C GLU A 47 -15.46 -2.11 -11.25
N GLU A 48 -14.96 -0.89 -11.49
CA GLU A 48 -13.53 -0.58 -11.45
C GLU A 48 -12.98 -0.49 -10.02
N TRP A 49 -13.77 0.07 -9.09
CA TRP A 49 -13.32 0.32 -7.72
C TRP A 49 -13.29 -0.91 -6.82
N GLU A 50 -14.31 -1.76 -6.84
CA GLU A 50 -14.49 -2.84 -5.85
C GLU A 50 -13.38 -3.91 -5.81
N PRO A 51 -12.76 -4.33 -6.94
CA PRO A 51 -11.74 -5.38 -6.91
C PRO A 51 -10.47 -4.98 -6.14
N ASP A 52 -9.97 -3.77 -6.38
CA ASP A 52 -8.65 -3.32 -5.92
C ASP A 52 -8.68 -2.02 -5.09
N PHE A 53 -9.86 -1.44 -4.85
CA PHE A 53 -10.04 -0.13 -4.20
C PHE A 53 -9.21 0.97 -4.88
N ASN A 54 -9.22 0.99 -6.22
CA ASN A 54 -8.42 1.93 -7.00
C ASN A 54 -9.15 2.37 -8.28
N PHE A 55 -8.77 3.54 -8.81
CA PHE A 55 -9.20 4.03 -10.13
C PHE A 55 -7.97 4.27 -11.00
N LYS A 56 -8.12 4.10 -12.31
CA LYS A 56 -7.10 4.51 -13.29
C LYS A 56 -6.94 6.03 -13.35
N TYR A 57 -8.03 6.77 -13.12
CA TYR A 57 -8.03 8.23 -13.00
C TYR A 57 -8.86 8.65 -11.80
N ASP A 58 -8.20 8.81 -10.64
CA ASP A 58 -8.89 9.19 -9.41
C ASP A 58 -9.11 10.72 -9.33
N PRO A 59 -10.37 11.20 -9.39
CA PRO A 59 -10.67 12.64 -9.36
C PRO A 59 -10.32 13.31 -8.03
N ARG A 60 -10.05 12.53 -6.99
CA ARG A 60 -9.70 13.03 -5.65
C ARG A 60 -8.23 13.40 -5.54
N VAL A 61 -7.38 12.97 -6.47
CA VAL A 61 -5.93 13.19 -6.41
C VAL A 61 -5.58 14.58 -6.96
N THR A 62 -4.84 15.36 -6.17
CA THR A 62 -4.39 16.70 -6.58
C THR A 62 -3.26 16.64 -7.61
N ARG A 63 -2.97 17.72 -8.35
CA ARG A 63 -1.84 17.76 -9.30
C ARG A 63 -0.49 17.44 -8.63
N ILE A 64 -0.24 18.02 -7.45
CA ILE A 64 0.96 17.73 -6.65
C ILE A 64 0.89 16.29 -6.12
N GLY A 65 -0.28 15.83 -5.69
CA GLY A 65 -0.49 14.45 -5.26
C GLY A 65 -0.18 13.42 -6.35
N LYS A 66 -0.49 13.72 -7.61
CA LYS A 66 -0.14 12.89 -8.76
C LYS A 66 1.38 12.79 -8.93
N PHE A 67 2.10 13.90 -8.77
CA PHE A 67 3.56 13.88 -8.76
C PHE A 67 4.09 13.02 -7.61
N LEU A 68 3.63 13.25 -6.37
CA LEU A 68 4.06 12.51 -5.19
C LEU A 68 3.86 11.00 -5.35
N ARG A 69 2.68 10.57 -5.82
CA ARG A 69 2.37 9.15 -6.10
C ARG A 69 3.25 8.58 -7.20
N LYS A 70 3.45 9.33 -8.29
CA LYS A 70 4.28 8.89 -9.42
C LYS A 70 5.73 8.62 -9.00
N THR A 71 6.26 9.42 -8.10
CA THR A 71 7.62 9.29 -7.58
C THR A 71 7.69 8.46 -6.30
N SER A 72 6.57 7.91 -5.82
CA SER A 72 6.43 7.25 -4.50
C SER A 72 6.93 8.10 -3.32
N LEU A 73 6.96 9.43 -3.49
CA LEU A 73 7.38 10.35 -2.45
C LEU A 73 6.30 10.50 -1.38
N ASP A 74 5.04 10.18 -1.68
CA ASP A 74 3.96 10.20 -0.69
C ASP A 74 4.16 9.19 0.44
N GLU A 75 4.98 8.16 0.24
CA GLU A 75 5.30 7.14 1.25
C GLU A 75 6.53 7.48 2.10
N LEU A 76 7.25 8.58 1.83
CA LEU A 76 8.42 8.98 2.64
C LEU A 76 8.15 9.05 4.15
N PRO A 77 6.98 9.53 4.64
CA PRO A 77 6.68 9.50 6.07
C PRO A 77 6.65 8.10 6.69
N GLN A 78 6.49 7.02 5.90
CA GLN A 78 6.57 5.64 6.40
C GLN A 78 7.96 5.26 6.91
N LEU A 79 9.02 5.97 6.49
CA LEU A 79 10.36 5.78 7.08
C LEU A 79 10.35 6.05 8.59
N TRP A 80 9.49 6.96 9.07
CA TRP A 80 9.29 7.13 10.50
C TRP A 80 8.69 5.89 11.16
N ASN A 81 7.71 5.24 10.51
CA ASN A 81 7.15 3.96 10.99
C ASN A 81 8.23 2.87 11.08
N VAL A 82 9.18 2.86 10.14
CA VAL A 82 10.32 1.93 10.20
C VAL A 82 11.23 2.22 11.39
N LEU A 83 11.56 3.49 11.63
CA LEU A 83 12.42 3.89 12.75
C LEU A 83 11.82 3.58 14.12
N VAL A 84 10.50 3.69 14.28
CA VAL A 84 9.79 3.38 15.54
C VAL A 84 9.43 1.90 15.69
N GLY A 85 9.69 1.07 14.68
CA GLY A 85 9.46 -0.38 14.71
C GLY A 85 8.05 -0.84 14.35
N ASP A 86 7.18 0.05 13.86
CA ASP A 86 5.85 -0.32 13.34
C ASP A 86 5.93 -1.05 12.00
N MET A 87 6.97 -0.76 11.21
CA MET A 87 7.20 -1.27 9.86
C MET A 87 8.65 -1.71 9.65
N SER A 88 8.91 -2.44 8.57
CA SER A 88 10.23 -2.70 8.03
C SER A 88 10.40 -2.05 6.65
N LEU A 89 11.62 -2.05 6.12
CA LEU A 89 11.83 -1.64 4.72
C LEU A 89 11.22 -2.66 3.75
N VAL A 90 11.45 -3.95 4.00
CA VAL A 90 10.93 -5.08 3.20
C VAL A 90 10.01 -5.95 4.06
N GLY A 91 8.84 -6.25 3.54
CA GLY A 91 7.83 -7.06 4.23
C GLY A 91 6.49 -7.10 3.50
N PRO A 92 5.52 -7.87 4.02
CA PRO A 92 4.15 -7.87 3.54
C PRO A 92 3.56 -6.45 3.54
N ARG A 93 2.66 -6.14 2.60
CA ARG A 93 2.05 -4.79 2.55
C ARG A 93 1.18 -4.57 3.79
N PRO A 94 1.25 -3.40 4.46
CA PRO A 94 0.33 -3.09 5.54
C PRO A 94 -1.12 -3.01 5.04
N ILE A 95 -2.00 -3.85 5.62
CA ILE A 95 -3.40 -4.00 5.22
C ILE A 95 -4.37 -3.22 6.14
N VAL A 96 -5.58 -2.91 5.67
CA VAL A 96 -6.68 -2.49 6.57
C VAL A 96 -7.28 -3.69 7.29
N ARG A 97 -8.07 -3.44 8.35
CA ARG A 97 -8.78 -4.51 9.07
C ARG A 97 -9.73 -5.30 8.18
N ASP A 98 -10.40 -4.65 7.25
CA ASP A 98 -11.35 -5.31 6.34
C ASP A 98 -10.66 -6.27 5.36
N GLU A 99 -9.36 -6.10 5.16
CA GLU A 99 -8.53 -6.98 4.31
C GLU A 99 -8.09 -8.26 5.05
N ILE A 100 -8.24 -8.34 6.38
CA ILE A 100 -7.87 -9.52 7.18
C ILE A 100 -8.60 -10.78 6.67
N VAL A 101 -9.89 -10.64 6.34
CA VAL A 101 -10.71 -11.77 5.88
C VAL A 101 -10.20 -12.34 4.56
N LYS A 102 -9.55 -11.51 3.72
CA LYS A 102 -8.98 -11.93 2.43
C LYS A 102 -7.69 -12.74 2.58
N TYR A 103 -6.99 -12.64 3.71
CA TYR A 103 -5.81 -13.46 3.98
C TYR A 103 -6.17 -14.90 4.38
N GLY A 104 -7.39 -15.14 4.85
CA GLY A 104 -7.85 -16.47 5.28
C GLY A 104 -6.86 -17.14 6.23
N ASP A 105 -6.47 -18.37 5.91
CA ASP A 105 -5.56 -19.18 6.73
C ASP A 105 -4.12 -18.62 6.80
N TYR A 106 -3.72 -17.78 5.85
CA TYR A 106 -2.39 -17.18 5.77
C TYR A 106 -2.21 -15.94 6.64
N ILE A 107 -3.26 -15.49 7.33
CA ILE A 107 -3.19 -14.27 8.17
C ILE A 107 -2.16 -14.39 9.29
N ASN A 108 -1.93 -15.61 9.79
CA ASN A 108 -0.94 -15.84 10.84
C ASN A 108 0.47 -15.57 10.34
N ASP A 109 0.79 -15.93 9.09
CA ASP A 109 2.09 -15.64 8.48
C ASP A 109 2.35 -14.12 8.42
N PHE A 110 1.32 -13.35 8.02
CA PHE A 110 1.38 -11.89 7.99
C PHE A 110 1.71 -11.30 9.37
N TYR A 111 1.16 -11.87 10.45
CA TYR A 111 1.40 -11.39 11.81
C TYR A 111 2.78 -11.73 12.38
N LEU A 112 3.55 -12.62 11.76
CA LEU A 112 4.88 -13.01 12.25
C LEU A 112 5.92 -11.91 12.09
N VAL A 113 5.77 -11.03 11.10
CA VAL A 113 6.76 -10.01 10.74
C VAL A 113 6.14 -8.60 10.72
N PRO A 114 6.95 -7.54 10.92
CA PRO A 114 6.49 -6.19 10.62
C PRO A 114 6.16 -6.05 9.11
N PRO A 115 5.10 -5.30 8.76
CA PRO A 115 4.80 -4.99 7.37
C PRO A 115 5.85 -4.08 6.76
N GLY A 116 6.07 -4.20 5.45
CA GLY A 116 7.11 -3.49 4.71
C GLY A 116 6.62 -2.24 3.99
N ILE A 117 7.52 -1.28 3.79
CA ILE A 117 7.32 -0.20 2.79
C ILE A 117 7.25 -0.83 1.40
N THR A 118 8.18 -1.74 1.09
CA THR A 118 8.15 -2.56 -0.13
C THR A 118 7.98 -4.04 0.20
N GLY A 119 7.53 -4.82 -0.77
CA GLY A 119 7.37 -6.27 -0.64
C GLY A 119 7.39 -6.95 -2.00
N VAL A 120 7.22 -8.27 -1.98
CA VAL A 120 7.42 -9.15 -3.14
C VAL A 120 6.51 -8.77 -4.29
N TRP A 121 5.20 -8.74 -4.05
CA TRP A 121 4.25 -8.48 -5.11
C TRP A 121 4.26 -7.00 -5.54
N GLN A 122 4.61 -6.07 -4.62
CA GLN A 122 4.79 -4.65 -4.98
C GLN A 122 5.90 -4.44 -6.02
N VAL A 123 6.83 -5.37 -6.22
CA VAL A 123 7.84 -5.24 -7.29
C VAL A 123 7.73 -6.31 -8.38
N SER A 124 6.95 -7.37 -8.14
CA SER A 124 6.88 -8.53 -9.03
C SER A 124 5.72 -8.50 -10.02
N GLY A 125 4.67 -7.70 -9.78
CA GLY A 125 3.52 -7.72 -10.70
C GLY A 125 2.38 -6.75 -10.41
N ARG A 126 2.65 -5.56 -9.84
CA ARG A 126 1.68 -4.56 -9.31
C ARG A 126 0.29 -4.47 -9.99
N SER A 127 0.17 -4.75 -11.29
CA SER A 127 -1.07 -4.62 -12.09
C SER A 127 -1.71 -5.94 -12.54
N ASP A 128 -1.01 -7.07 -12.47
CA ASP A 128 -1.43 -8.35 -13.08
C ASP A 128 -1.58 -9.50 -12.05
N THR A 129 -1.59 -9.19 -10.74
CA THR A 129 -1.71 -10.22 -9.69
C THR A 129 -3.06 -10.17 -8.96
N THR A 130 -3.67 -11.33 -8.75
CA THR A 130 -4.88 -11.47 -7.93
C THR A 130 -4.56 -11.25 -6.45
N TYR A 131 -5.58 -10.97 -5.64
CA TYR A 131 -5.37 -10.80 -4.20
C TYR A 131 -4.83 -12.09 -3.55
N GLU A 132 -5.29 -13.26 -3.96
CA GLU A 132 -4.80 -14.55 -3.45
C GLU A 132 -3.31 -14.74 -3.77
N GLU A 133 -2.88 -14.39 -4.99
CA GLU A 133 -1.46 -14.44 -5.36
C GLU A 133 -0.61 -13.51 -4.50
N ARG A 134 -1.12 -12.31 -4.18
CA ARG A 134 -0.43 -11.37 -3.27
C ARG A 134 -0.24 -11.99 -1.89
N VAL A 135 -1.28 -12.65 -1.35
CA VAL A 135 -1.21 -13.35 -0.05
C VAL A 135 -0.20 -14.49 -0.09
N LEU A 136 -0.17 -15.29 -1.16
CA LEU A 136 0.82 -16.35 -1.33
C LEU A 136 2.25 -15.82 -1.43
N MET A 137 2.45 -14.69 -2.12
CA MET A 137 3.76 -14.02 -2.20
C MET A 137 4.22 -13.48 -0.85
N ASP A 138 3.32 -12.91 -0.06
CA ASP A 138 3.60 -12.43 1.30
C ASP A 138 3.95 -13.61 2.23
N SER A 139 3.16 -14.69 2.21
CA SER A 139 3.45 -15.91 2.98
C SER A 139 4.80 -16.52 2.57
N TRP A 140 5.06 -16.66 1.27
CA TRP A 140 6.34 -17.16 0.77
C TRP A 140 7.52 -16.33 1.27
N TYR A 141 7.39 -15.00 1.27
CA TYR A 141 8.43 -14.11 1.79
C TYR A 141 8.72 -14.38 3.27
N VAL A 142 7.67 -14.51 4.09
CA VAL A 142 7.82 -14.76 5.53
C VAL A 142 8.56 -16.09 5.78
N HIS A 143 8.19 -17.15 5.05
CA HIS A 143 8.80 -18.48 5.22
C HIS A 143 10.21 -18.61 4.63
N ASN A 144 10.58 -17.76 3.67
CA ASN A 144 11.87 -17.82 2.99
C ASN A 144 12.80 -16.67 3.36
N TRP A 145 12.42 -15.84 4.35
CA TRP A 145 13.10 -14.58 4.64
C TRP A 145 14.62 -14.77 4.82
N SER A 146 15.36 -13.90 4.14
CA SER A 146 16.80 -13.77 4.33
C SER A 146 17.24 -12.36 3.98
N VAL A 147 18.36 -11.93 4.55
CA VAL A 147 18.98 -10.62 4.25
C VAL A 147 19.23 -10.45 2.75
N TRP A 148 19.57 -11.53 2.04
CA TRP A 148 19.79 -11.49 0.60
C TRP A 148 18.50 -11.19 -0.18
N ILE A 149 17.37 -11.78 0.25
CA ILE A 149 16.06 -11.50 -0.35
C ILE A 149 15.67 -10.03 -0.15
N ASP A 150 15.92 -9.47 1.02
CA ASP A 150 15.66 -8.04 1.29
C ASP A 150 16.48 -7.14 0.36
N ILE A 151 17.78 -7.42 0.21
CA ILE A 151 18.65 -6.66 -0.71
C ILE A 151 18.11 -6.73 -2.15
N VAL A 152 17.73 -7.91 -2.62
CA VAL A 152 17.18 -8.10 -3.96
C VAL A 152 15.90 -7.27 -4.14
N TYR A 153 14.98 -7.30 -3.16
CA TYR A 153 13.72 -6.57 -3.27
C TYR A 153 13.90 -5.07 -3.17
N LEU A 154 14.80 -4.56 -2.32
CA LEU A 154 15.16 -3.14 -2.27
C LEU A 154 15.72 -2.64 -3.61
N LEU A 155 16.63 -3.39 -4.23
CA LEU A 155 17.17 -3.04 -5.55
C LEU A 155 16.07 -3.04 -6.62
N LYS A 156 15.18 -4.03 -6.61
CA LYS A 156 14.01 -4.06 -7.52
C LYS A 156 13.10 -2.85 -7.31
N THR A 157 12.88 -2.41 -6.07
CA THR A 157 12.07 -1.22 -5.76
C THR A 157 12.70 0.04 -6.33
N VAL A 158 14.01 0.26 -6.13
CA VAL A 158 14.72 1.42 -6.70
C VAL A 158 14.59 1.44 -8.22
N LEU A 159 14.76 0.30 -8.87
CA LEU A 159 14.61 0.17 -10.33
C LEU A 159 13.16 0.40 -10.79
N ALA A 160 12.16 -0.05 -10.05
CA ALA A 160 10.75 0.15 -10.36
C ALA A 160 10.36 1.63 -10.30
N VAL A 161 10.76 2.32 -9.22
CA VAL A 161 10.54 3.76 -9.03
C VAL A 161 11.26 4.56 -10.11
N ALA A 162 12.53 4.25 -10.40
CA ALA A 162 13.31 4.94 -11.44
C ALA A 162 12.71 4.80 -12.85
N LYS A 163 12.12 3.64 -13.16
CA LYS A 163 11.51 3.37 -14.48
C LYS A 163 10.07 3.89 -14.61
N SER A 164 9.47 4.46 -13.55
CA SER A 164 8.04 4.84 -13.51
C SER A 164 7.08 3.71 -13.94
N LYS A 165 7.50 2.44 -13.91
CA LYS A 165 6.65 1.31 -14.31
C LYS A 165 5.61 1.09 -13.21
N GLY A 166 4.34 1.27 -13.55
CA GLY A 166 3.20 0.96 -12.66
C GLY A 166 2.71 2.11 -11.79
N ALA A 167 3.07 3.36 -12.10
CA ALA A 167 2.42 4.53 -11.52
C ALA A 167 1.28 5.01 -12.44
N TYR A 168 0.06 4.55 -12.19
CA TYR A 168 -1.17 5.18 -12.68
C TYR A 168 -1.76 6.04 -11.57
#